data_AF-A0A3B8W9L2-F1
#
_entry.id   AF-A0A3B8W9L2-F1
#
_cell.length_a   1.000
_cell.length_b   1.000
_cell.length_c   1.000
_cell.angle_alpha   90.00
_cell.angle_beta   90.00
_cell.angle_gamma   90.00
#
_symmetry.space_group_name_H-M   'P 1'
#
loop_
_entity.id
_entity.type
_entity.pdbx_description
1 polymer ?
#
loop_
_entity_poly.entity_id
_entity_poly.type
_entity_poly.pdbx_seq_one_letter_code
_entity_poly.pdbx_strand_id
1 'polypeptide(L)'
;MALTSKASRFFELADQREFAVCQAINRSVRFRPILGYFRVVSRLGDGWFWYALILSLPFYAGDYGPALALQMALTGLTCTLTYKALKRWLIRERPFISFPVINCATPPLDRYSFP
;
A
#
# COMPACT_ATOMS: atom_id res chain seq x y z
N MET A 1 29.05 11.52 -23.68
CA MET A 1 27.66 11.28 -24.13
C MET A 1 27.32 9.84 -23.78
N ALA A 2 26.76 9.63 -22.58
CA ALA A 2 26.77 8.33 -21.92
C ALA A 2 25.79 7.35 -22.58
N LEU A 3 26.26 6.11 -22.82
CA LEU A 3 25.45 4.96 -23.22
C LEU A 3 24.35 4.71 -22.17
N THR A 4 23.16 5.23 -22.37
CA THR A 4 21.98 4.76 -21.64
C THR A 4 21.62 3.37 -22.17
N SER A 5 21.80 2.36 -21.32
CA SER A 5 21.40 0.98 -21.59
C SER A 5 19.92 0.92 -21.98
N LYS A 6 19.53 0.02 -22.90
CA LYS A 6 18.11 -0.21 -23.23
C LYS A 6 17.24 -0.41 -21.97
N ALA A 7 17.82 -1.02 -20.93
CA ALA A 7 17.17 -1.21 -19.64
C ALA A 7 16.87 0.12 -18.93
N SER A 8 17.81 1.07 -18.88
CA SER A 8 17.58 2.36 -18.20
C SER A 8 16.48 3.16 -18.88
N ARG A 9 16.46 3.16 -20.22
CA ARG A 9 15.39 3.81 -21.00
C ARG A 9 14.03 3.16 -20.77
N PHE A 10 13.98 1.83 -20.63
CA PHE A 10 12.74 1.13 -20.30
C PHE A 10 12.22 1.52 -18.92
N PHE A 11 13.08 1.53 -17.89
CA PHE A 11 12.70 1.95 -16.53
C PHE A 11 12.21 3.39 -16.50
N GLU A 12 12.86 4.29 -17.23
CA GLU A 12 12.47 5.70 -17.31
C GLU A 12 11.09 5.87 -17.98
N LEU A 13 10.81 5.12 -19.05
CA LEU A 13 9.48 5.10 -19.67
C LEU A 13 8.40 4.52 -18.75
N ALA A 14 8.73 3.47 -17.99
CA ALA A 14 7.82 2.89 -17.02
C ALA A 14 7.49 3.88 -15.90
N ASP A 15 8.50 4.56 -15.35
CA ASP A 15 8.34 5.56 -14.29
C ASP A 15 7.51 6.76 -14.76
N GLN A 16 7.74 7.23 -16.00
CA GLN A 16 6.93 8.29 -16.62
C GLN A 16 5.45 7.88 -16.78
N ARG A 17 5.19 6.63 -17.18
CA ARG A 17 3.82 6.11 -17.30
C ARG A 17 3.16 5.97 -15.94
N GLU A 18 3.87 5.45 -14.94
CA GLU A 18 3.39 5.37 -13.56
C GLU A 18 3.03 6.75 -13.03
N PHE A 19 3.90 7.74 -13.24
CA PHE A 19 3.64 9.12 -12.87
C PHE A 19 2.37 9.69 -13.54
N ALA A 20 2.20 9.49 -14.85
CA ALA A 20 1.03 9.97 -15.58
C ALA A 20 -0.28 9.35 -15.04
N VAL A 21 -0.27 8.05 -14.75
CA VAL A 21 -1.43 7.35 -14.16
C VAL A 21 -1.68 7.85 -12.73
N CYS A 22 -0.65 7.96 -11.90
CA CYS A 22 -0.77 8.51 -10.54
C CYS A 22 -1.37 9.91 -10.55
N GLN A 23 -0.90 10.79 -11.44
CA GLN A 23 -1.41 12.15 -11.54
C GLN A 23 -2.87 12.17 -12.01
N ALA A 24 -3.24 11.34 -12.99
CA ALA A 24 -4.62 11.25 -13.48
C ALA A 24 -5.59 10.85 -12.36
N ILE A 25 -5.22 9.83 -11.56
CA ILE A 25 -6.03 9.39 -10.42
C ILE A 25 -6.05 10.45 -9.30
N ASN A 26 -4.91 11.10 -9.03
CA ASN A 26 -4.80 12.11 -7.99
C ASN A 26 -5.73 13.32 -8.22
N ARG A 27 -6.05 13.65 -9.49
CA ARG A 27 -7.04 14.69 -9.82
C ARG A 27 -8.43 14.37 -9.24
N SER A 28 -8.82 13.09 -9.19
CA SER A 28 -10.11 12.65 -8.63
C SER A 28 -10.22 12.88 -7.12
N VAL A 29 -9.08 12.98 -6.43
CA VAL A 29 -9.02 13.23 -4.97
C VAL A 29 -9.48 14.65 -4.60
N ARG A 30 -9.56 15.57 -5.59
CA ARG A 30 -10.16 16.90 -5.41
C ARG A 30 -11.65 16.85 -5.03
N PHE A 31 -12.35 15.77 -5.39
CA PHE A 31 -13.74 15.56 -5.01
C PHE A 31 -13.82 14.99 -3.58
N ARG A 32 -14.39 15.77 -2.66
CA ARG A 32 -14.55 15.42 -1.24
C ARG A 32 -15.15 14.03 -0.97
N PRO A 33 -16.21 13.56 -1.67
CA PRO A 33 -16.74 12.22 -1.41
C PRO A 33 -15.77 11.09 -1.81
N ILE A 34 -15.06 11.27 -2.93
CA ILE A 34 -14.05 10.32 -3.41
C ILE A 34 -12.89 10.24 -2.41
N LEU A 35 -12.43 11.38 -1.91
CA LEU A 35 -11.42 11.44 -0.85
C LEU A 35 -11.89 10.73 0.43
N GLY A 36 -13.14 10.93 0.83
CA GLY A 36 -13.73 10.26 2.00
C GLY A 36 -13.72 8.74 1.85
N TYR A 37 -14.17 8.24 0.69
CA TYR A 37 -14.15 6.82 0.36
C TYR A 37 -12.74 6.22 0.45
N PHE A 38 -11.77 6.81 -0.24
CA PHE A 38 -10.39 6.30 -0.22
C PHE A 38 -9.78 6.35 1.18
N ARG A 39 -10.08 7.39 1.97
CA ARG A 39 -9.60 7.48 3.36
C ARG A 39 -10.14 6.35 4.23
N VAL A 40 -11.42 6.01 4.10
CA VAL A 40 -12.03 4.90 4.86
C VAL A 40 -11.38 3.58 4.45
N VAL A 41 -11.27 3.33 3.14
CA VAL A 41 -10.64 2.12 2.61
C VAL A 41 -9.18 2.00 3.08
N SER A 42 -8.40 3.09 3.03
CA SER A 42 -7.03 3.11 3.55
C SER A 42 -6.98 2.78 5.04
N ARG A 43 -7.87 3.35 5.87
CA ARG A 43 -7.92 3.07 7.31
C ARG A 43 -8.30 1.63 7.64
N LEU A 44 -9.14 0.99 6.83
CA LEU A 44 -9.43 -0.44 6.97
C LEU A 44 -8.18 -1.30 6.66
N GLY A 45 -7.28 -0.79 5.83
CA GLY A 45 -5.98 -1.40 5.52
C GLY A 45 -4.92 -1.26 6.62
N ASP A 46 -5.05 -0.33 7.57
CA ASP A 46 -4.04 -0.05 8.61
C ASP A 46 -3.85 -1.20 9.63
N GLY A 47 -4.68 -2.25 9.58
CA GLY A 47 -4.52 -3.46 10.40
C GLY A 47 -5.50 -3.58 11.58
N TRP A 48 -5.97 -2.47 12.15
CA TRP A 48 -6.90 -2.48 13.29
C TRP A 48 -8.18 -3.27 13.02
N PHE A 49 -8.79 -3.08 11.84
CA PHE A 49 -9.96 -3.82 11.42
C PHE A 49 -9.69 -5.33 11.38
N TRP A 50 -8.53 -5.73 10.87
CA TRP A 50 -8.14 -7.14 10.75
C TRP A 50 -7.85 -7.78 12.11
N TYR A 51 -7.25 -7.04 13.05
CA TYR A 51 -7.10 -7.53 14.43
C TYR A 51 -8.45 -7.75 15.12
N ALA A 52 -9.38 -6.82 14.95
CA ALA A 52 -10.75 -6.98 15.45
C ALA A 52 -11.44 -8.20 14.82
N LEU A 53 -11.28 -8.40 13.50
CA LEU A 53 -11.81 -9.57 12.80
C LEU A 53 -11.22 -10.86 13.38
N ILE A 54 -9.89 -10.97 13.48
CA ILE A 54 -9.20 -12.15 14.04
C ILE A 54 -9.70 -12.46 15.46
N LEU A 55 -9.81 -11.44 16.32
CA LEU A 55 -10.27 -11.60 17.70
C LEU A 55 -11.76 -11.98 17.80
N SER A 56 -12.56 -11.63 16.80
CA SER A 56 -13.99 -11.94 16.78
C SER A 56 -14.28 -13.39 16.35
N LEU A 57 -13.40 -14.01 15.56
CA LEU A 57 -13.61 -15.34 14.99
C LEU A 57 -13.89 -16.45 16.02
N PRO A 58 -13.20 -16.54 17.18
CA PRO A 58 -13.52 -17.53 18.20
C PRO A 58 -14.97 -17.47 18.70
N PHE A 59 -15.61 -16.30 18.62
CA PHE A 59 -16.99 -16.10 19.08
C PHE A 59 -18.03 -16.41 18.00
N TYR A 60 -17.70 -16.21 16.73
CA TYR A 60 -18.67 -16.32 15.62
C TYR A 60 -18.54 -17.60 14.78
N ALA A 61 -17.37 -18.25 14.76
CA ALA A 61 -17.10 -19.39 13.89
C ALA A 61 -17.12 -20.76 14.62
N GLY A 62 -17.70 -20.81 15.83
CA GLY A 62 -17.81 -22.04 16.63
C GLY A 62 -16.46 -22.68 16.93
N ASP A 63 -16.40 -24.01 16.95
CA ASP A 63 -15.20 -24.78 17.32
C ASP A 63 -14.00 -24.54 16.39
N TYR A 64 -14.23 -24.13 15.14
CA TYR A 64 -13.17 -23.81 14.18
C TYR A 64 -12.61 -22.38 14.33
N GLY A 65 -13.31 -21.51 15.05
CA GLY A 65 -12.96 -20.09 15.18
C GLY A 65 -11.53 -19.84 15.69
N PRO A 66 -11.07 -20.52 16.77
CA PRO A 66 -9.69 -20.37 17.24
C PRO A 66 -8.64 -20.80 16.21
N ALA A 67 -8.87 -21.90 15.49
CA ALA A 67 -7.94 -22.40 14.48
C ALA A 67 -7.85 -21.43 13.28
N LEU A 68 -9.00 -20.89 12.84
CA LEU A 68 -9.06 -19.90 11.77
C LEU A 68 -8.38 -18.57 12.18
N ALA A 69 -8.64 -18.11 13.41
CA ALA A 69 -8.00 -16.92 13.97
C ALA A 69 -6.47 -17.08 14.00
N LEU A 70 -5.97 -18.24 14.43
CA LEU A 70 -4.55 -18.55 14.45
C LEU A 70 -3.96 -18.58 13.04
N GLN A 71 -4.61 -19.23 12.09
CA GLN A 71 -4.16 -19.27 10.70
C GLN A 71 -4.08 -17.86 10.10
N MET A 72 -5.12 -17.04 10.28
CA MET A 72 -5.13 -15.65 9.81
C MET A 72 -4.03 -14.81 10.48
N ALA A 73 -3.81 -14.98 11.79
CA ALA A 73 -2.75 -14.28 12.51
C ALA A 73 -1.37 -14.66 11.99
N LEU A 74 -1.10 -15.96 11.78
CA LEU A 74 0.18 -16.45 11.26
C LEU A 74 0.42 -15.95 9.82
N THR A 75 -0.57 -16.07 8.93
CA THR A 75 -0.46 -15.58 7.56
C THR A 75 -0.24 -14.07 7.52
N GLY A 76 -0.99 -13.30 8.32
CA GLY A 76 -0.83 -11.85 8.44
C GLY A 76 0.54 -11.45 8.98
N LEU A 77 1.05 -12.19 9.97
CA LEU A 77 2.40 -11.98 10.50
C LEU A 77 3.47 -12.26 9.45
N THR A 78 3.40 -13.40 8.77
CA THR A 78 4.34 -13.74 7.69
C THR A 78 4.34 -12.68 6.60
N CYS A 79 3.15 -12.25 6.13
CA CYS A 79 3.01 -11.20 5.14
C CYS A 79 3.65 -9.88 5.63
N THR A 80 3.39 -9.49 6.88
CA THR A 80 3.95 -8.26 7.47
C THR A 80 5.47 -8.32 7.58
N LEU A 81 6.04 -9.46 7.98
CA LEU A 81 7.48 -9.64 8.06
C LEU A 81 8.13 -9.57 6.68
N THR A 82 7.56 -10.25 5.69
CA THR A 82 8.01 -10.19 4.29
C THR A 82 7.92 -8.77 3.74
N TYR A 83 6.80 -8.08 3.97
CA TYR A 83 6.60 -6.68 3.59
C TYR A 83 7.68 -5.77 4.18
N LYS A 84 7.90 -5.83 5.50
CA LYS A 84 8.91 -5.00 6.18
C LYS A 84 10.32 -5.30 5.69
N ALA A 85 10.64 -6.59 5.47
CA ALA A 85 11.92 -6.98 4.92
C ALA A 85 12.11 -6.37 3.52
N LEU A 86 11.17 -6.58 2.61
CA LEU A 86 11.25 -6.04 1.24
C LEU A 86 11.37 -4.50 1.23
N LYS A 87 10.59 -3.79 2.06
CA LYS A 87 10.68 -2.33 2.16
C LYS A 87 12.04 -1.83 2.62
N ARG A 88 12.69 -2.57 3.51
CA ARG A 88 14.04 -2.23 3.99
C ARG A 88 15.09 -2.33 2.87
N TRP A 89 14.92 -3.25 1.92
CA TRP A 89 15.90 -3.50 0.86
C TRP A 89 15.65 -2.68 -0.40
N LEU A 90 14.38 -2.46 -0.77
CA LEU A 90 14.02 -1.90 -2.08
C LEU A 90 13.97 -0.37 -2.10
N ILE A 91 13.78 0.28 -0.93
CA ILE A 91 13.98 1.73 -0.68
C ILE A 91 13.46 2.61 -1.84
N ARG A 92 12.28 2.27 -2.38
CA ARG A 92 11.67 3.04 -3.47
C ARG A 92 10.88 4.20 -2.89
N GLU A 93 11.23 5.44 -3.25
CA GLU A 93 10.49 6.63 -2.81
C GLU A 93 9.07 6.67 -3.40
N ARG A 94 8.17 7.42 -2.74
CA ARG A 94 6.79 7.58 -3.21
C ARG A 94 6.67 8.69 -4.26
N PRO A 95 5.73 8.59 -5.22
CA PRO A 95 5.57 9.59 -6.27
C PRO A 95 5.37 11.03 -5.76
N PHE A 96 4.67 11.22 -4.63
CA PHE A 96 4.47 12.57 -4.07
C PHE A 96 5.74 13.19 -3.46
N ILE A 97 6.73 12.38 -3.12
CA ILE A 97 8.04 12.85 -2.62
C ILE A 97 8.87 13.34 -3.81
N SER A 98 8.88 12.58 -4.91
CA SER A 98 9.62 12.93 -6.12
C SER A 98 8.95 14.03 -6.95
N PHE A 99 7.61 14.13 -6.91
CA PHE A 99 6.82 15.04 -7.75
C PHE A 99 5.84 15.87 -6.91
N PRO A 100 6.15 17.14 -6.61
CA PRO A 100 5.31 18.02 -5.78
C PRO A 100 3.89 18.27 -6.33
N VAL A 101 3.65 17.98 -7.62
CA VAL A 101 2.34 18.12 -8.26
C VAL A 101 1.31 17.08 -7.78
N ILE A 102 1.76 15.99 -7.15
CA ILE A 102 0.88 14.95 -6.60
C ILE A 102 0.52 15.33 -5.17
N ASN A 103 -0.78 15.51 -4.91
CA ASN A 103 -1.27 15.87 -3.59
C ASN A 103 -1.31 14.63 -2.66
N CYS A 104 -0.64 14.73 -1.51
CA CYS A 104 -0.70 13.74 -0.44
C CYS A 104 -1.93 14.01 0.47
N ALA A 105 -3.11 13.57 0.03
CA ALA A 105 -4.37 13.87 0.71
C ALA A 105 -4.65 13.01 1.97
N THR A 106 -3.89 11.92 2.14
CA THR A 106 -3.92 11.04 3.32
C THR A 106 -2.49 10.66 3.68
N PRO A 107 -2.11 10.70 4.97
CA PRO A 107 -0.78 10.31 5.39
C PRO A 107 -0.52 8.84 5.04
N PRO A 108 0.60 8.51 4.38
CA PRO A 108 0.93 7.13 4.08
C PRO A 108 1.32 6.38 5.35
N LEU A 109 1.01 5.08 5.39
CA LEU A 109 1.39 4.21 6.51
C LEU A 109 2.91 4.09 6.69
N ASP A 110 3.66 4.07 5.58
CA ASP A 110 5.12 3.94 5.55
C ASP A 110 5.76 4.85 4.50
N ARG A 111 7.05 5.18 4.64
CA ARG A 111 7.78 6.06 3.69
C ARG A 111 7.89 5.46 2.29
N TYR A 112 8.29 4.20 2.17
CA TYR A 112 8.58 3.58 0.87
C TYR A 112 7.33 3.08 0.15
N SER A 113 7.33 3.19 -1.18
CA SER A 113 6.22 2.83 -2.06
C SER A 113 6.15 1.34 -2.40
N PHE A 114 7.29 0.64 -2.41
CA PHE A 114 7.39 -0.76 -2.85
C PHE A 114 7.87 -1.68 -1.71
N PRO A 115 7.32 -2.91 -1.60
CA PRO A 115 6.17 -3.42 -2.34
C PRO A 115 4.87 -2.68 -1.97
#